data_AF-A0A351UNQ0-F1
#
_entry.id   AF-A0A351UNQ0-F1
#
_cell.length_a   1.000
_cell.length_b   1.000
_cell.length_c   1.000
_cell.angle_alpha   90.00
_cell.angle_beta   90.00
_cell.angle_gamma   90.00
#
_symmetry.space_group_name_H-M   'P 1'
#
loop_
_entity.id
_entity.type
_entity.pdbx_description
1 polymer ?
#
loop_
_entity_poly.entity_id
_entity_poly.type
_entity_poly.pdbx_seq_one_letter_code
_entity_poly.pdbx_strand_id
1 'polypeptide(L)'
;MIERKSILLALSLAGLILISVPGVIFNDAVKKYFSFMGGWHTATIKPSRSSFMPPSRPRHERPDEPPQPELRFVKFSVKIAGAKDVKIAGDFNKWNPEALSLVKKPGNIWEAILPLPPGKYKYLCRIDGKEVLDPLNPDTDTEDGRKVSLLTVK
;
A
#
# COMPACT_ATOMS: atom_id res chain seq x y z
N MET A 1 35.27 -67.56 -8.78
CA MET A 1 34.73 -67.40 -7.42
C MET A 1 35.60 -66.39 -6.70
N ILE A 2 35.13 -65.16 -6.49
CA ILE A 2 35.89 -64.13 -5.76
C ILE A 2 35.83 -64.48 -4.26
N GLU A 3 36.99 -64.57 -3.60
CA GLU A 3 37.05 -64.91 -2.18
C GLU A 3 36.33 -63.87 -1.30
N ARG A 4 35.60 -64.34 -0.28
CA ARG A 4 34.88 -63.49 0.69
C ARG A 4 35.78 -62.40 1.30
N LYS A 5 37.08 -62.67 1.46
CA LYS A 5 38.07 -61.71 1.99
C LYS A 5 38.28 -60.52 1.05
N SER A 6 38.31 -60.77 -0.26
CA SER A 6 38.44 -59.74 -1.30
C SER A 6 37.19 -58.86 -1.40
N ILE A 7 36.01 -59.45 -1.18
CA ILE A 7 34.74 -58.71 -1.14
C ILE A 7 34.67 -57.79 0.09
N LEU A 8 35.13 -58.26 1.26
CA LEU A 8 35.18 -57.46 2.48
C LEU A 8 36.19 -56.31 2.38
N LEU A 9 37.35 -56.53 1.74
CA LEU A 9 38.34 -55.49 1.46
C LEU A 9 37.82 -54.44 0.46
N ALA A 10 37.10 -54.86 -0.58
CA ALA A 10 36.48 -53.94 -1.53
C ALA A 10 35.37 -53.10 -0.86
N LEU A 11 34.56 -53.69 0.02
CA LEU A 11 33.53 -52.99 0.78
C LEU A 11 34.11 -51.99 1.79
N SER A 12 35.22 -52.34 2.47
CA SER A 12 35.87 -51.40 3.40
C SER A 12 36.51 -50.21 2.67
N LEU A 13 37.11 -50.45 1.50
CA LEU A 13 37.67 -49.39 0.65
C LEU A 13 36.56 -48.46 0.12
N ALA A 14 35.42 -49.01 -0.30
CA ALA A 14 34.26 -48.23 -0.74
C ALA A 14 33.65 -47.40 0.41
N GLY A 15 33.59 -47.97 1.62
CA GLY A 15 33.15 -47.25 2.83
C GLY A 15 34.06 -46.07 3.18
N LEU A 16 35.38 -46.23 3.07
CA LEU A 16 36.36 -45.16 3.31
C LEU A 16 36.27 -44.02 2.28
N ILE A 17 35.99 -44.34 1.02
CA ILE A 17 35.78 -43.33 -0.05
C ILE A 17 34.48 -42.54 0.20
N LEU A 18 33.40 -43.20 0.64
CA LEU A 18 32.14 -42.52 0.98
C LEU A 18 32.25 -41.60 2.20
N ILE A 19 33.14 -41.90 3.16
CA ILE A 19 33.39 -41.04 4.32
C ILE A 19 34.32 -39.87 3.97
N SER A 20 35.18 -39.99 2.95
CA SER A 20 36.16 -38.94 2.59
C SER A 20 35.63 -37.89 1.60
N VAL A 21 34.71 -38.25 0.70
CA VAL A 21 34.16 -37.33 -0.30
C VAL A 21 33.38 -36.15 0.30
N PRO A 22 32.63 -36.29 1.41
CA PRO A 22 32.04 -35.13 2.08
C PRO A 22 33.09 -34.13 2.58
N GLY A 23 34.33 -34.54 2.84
CA GLY A 23 35.39 -33.68 3.37
C GLY A 23 35.91 -32.62 2.39
N VAL A 24 36.00 -32.94 1.10
CA VAL A 24 36.55 -32.00 0.09
C VAL A 24 35.52 -30.94 -0.29
N ILE A 25 34.28 -31.35 -0.55
CA ILE A 25 33.18 -30.43 -0.88
C ILE A 25 32.83 -29.56 0.33
N PHE A 26 32.85 -30.13 1.54
CA PHE A 26 32.66 -29.37 2.77
C PHE A 26 33.80 -28.39 3.01
N ASN A 27 35.07 -28.78 2.80
CA ASN A 27 36.20 -27.86 2.94
C ASN A 27 36.13 -26.69 1.95
N ASP A 28 35.75 -26.94 0.70
CA ASP A 28 35.58 -25.88 -0.28
C ASP A 28 34.37 -24.98 0.04
N ALA A 29 33.26 -25.56 0.51
CA ALA A 29 32.11 -24.80 0.98
C ALA A 29 32.44 -23.96 2.22
N VAL A 30 33.22 -24.50 3.16
CA VAL A 30 33.68 -23.84 4.37
C VAL A 30 34.66 -22.71 4.03
N LYS A 31 35.61 -22.92 3.12
CA LYS A 31 36.50 -21.86 2.62
C LYS A 31 35.72 -20.75 1.91
N LYS A 32 34.69 -21.10 1.13
CA LYS A 32 33.83 -20.13 0.44
C LYS A 32 32.91 -19.38 1.41
N TYR A 33 32.43 -20.04 2.44
CA TYR A 33 31.66 -19.43 3.54
C TYR A 33 32.53 -18.49 4.37
N PHE A 34 33.75 -18.90 4.74
CA PHE A 34 34.68 -18.07 5.49
C PHE A 34 35.31 -16.96 4.65
N SER A 35 35.44 -17.10 3.32
CA SER A 35 35.83 -15.97 2.45
C SER A 35 34.70 -14.95 2.31
N PHE A 36 33.44 -15.41 2.27
CA PHE A 36 32.27 -14.54 2.34
C PHE A 36 32.16 -13.83 3.70
N MET A 37 32.43 -14.53 4.80
CA MET A 37 32.43 -13.97 6.15
C MET A 37 33.67 -13.14 6.51
N GLY A 38 34.81 -13.35 5.84
CA GLY A 38 36.06 -12.61 6.07
C GLY A 38 36.15 -11.30 5.30
N GLY A 39 35.27 -11.11 4.31
CA GLY A 39 35.18 -9.90 3.48
C GLY A 39 34.39 -8.76 4.10
N TRP A 40 34.47 -8.52 5.42
CA TRP A 40 33.98 -7.26 6.02
C TRP A 40 35.02 -6.14 5.87
N HIS A 41 35.64 -6.02 4.71
CA HIS A 41 36.03 -4.69 4.27
C HIS A 41 34.72 -3.98 3.98
N THR A 42 34.24 -3.27 5.01
CA THR A 42 33.08 -2.38 4.95
C THR A 42 33.03 -1.79 3.56
N ALA A 43 32.05 -2.22 2.74
CA ALA A 43 31.81 -1.56 1.47
C ALA A 43 31.68 -0.10 1.83
N THR A 44 32.68 0.71 1.48
CA THR A 44 32.74 2.09 1.92
C THR A 44 31.60 2.74 1.19
N ILE A 45 30.45 2.85 1.86
CA ILE A 45 29.29 3.54 1.33
C ILE A 45 29.81 4.96 1.13
N LYS A 46 30.14 5.30 -0.12
CA LYS A 46 30.55 6.65 -0.48
C LYS A 46 29.42 7.54 0.05
N PRO A 47 29.66 8.36 1.09
CA PRO A 47 28.58 9.13 1.66
C PRO A 47 28.05 9.99 0.53
N SER A 48 26.80 9.79 0.12
CA SER A 48 26.11 10.69 -0.78
C SER A 48 25.80 11.96 0.01
N ARG A 49 26.85 12.71 0.34
CA ARG A 49 26.71 14.11 0.71
C ARG A 49 26.36 14.84 -0.58
N SER A 50 25.10 14.75 -1.00
CA SER A 50 24.53 15.87 -1.72
C SER A 50 24.37 16.98 -0.68
N SER A 51 25.46 17.71 -0.40
CA SER A 51 25.40 18.99 0.32
C SER A 51 24.58 20.02 -0.44
N PHE A 52 24.31 19.73 -1.71
CA PHE A 52 23.43 20.47 -2.58
C PHE A 52 22.10 19.72 -2.71
N MET A 53 21.11 20.14 -1.92
CA MET A 53 19.73 19.93 -2.32
C MET A 53 19.50 20.89 -3.50
N PRO A 54 19.13 20.42 -4.71
CA PRO A 54 18.80 21.33 -5.79
C PRO A 54 17.77 22.32 -5.25
N PRO A 55 17.91 23.63 -5.52
CA PRO A 55 16.97 24.61 -5.00
C PRO A 55 15.58 24.17 -5.46
N SER A 56 14.71 23.93 -4.47
CA SER A 56 13.28 23.79 -4.73
C SER A 56 12.83 25.15 -5.26
N ARG A 57 12.92 25.36 -6.58
CA ARG A 57 12.31 26.53 -7.22
C ARG A 57 10.86 26.57 -6.76
N PRO A 58 10.40 27.67 -6.14
CA PRO A 58 9.00 27.85 -5.83
C PRO A 58 8.21 27.49 -7.08
N ARG A 59 7.24 26.59 -6.97
CA ARG A 59 6.54 26.04 -8.14
C ARG A 59 5.92 27.14 -9.03
N HIS A 60 5.64 28.30 -8.44
CA HIS A 60 5.19 29.50 -9.13
C HIS A 60 6.16 30.00 -10.23
N GLU A 61 7.42 29.57 -10.24
CA GLU A 61 8.44 29.93 -11.24
C GLU A 61 8.53 28.92 -12.40
N ARG A 62 7.58 27.99 -12.55
CA ARG A 62 7.53 27.05 -13.68
C ARG A 62 6.42 27.46 -14.67
N PRO A 63 6.73 28.17 -15.75
CA PRO A 63 5.72 28.65 -16.72
C PRO A 63 4.98 27.51 -17.44
N ASP A 64 5.60 26.32 -17.50
CA ASP A 64 5.11 25.18 -18.29
C ASP A 64 4.31 24.15 -17.47
N GLU A 65 4.13 24.36 -16.16
CA GLU A 65 3.32 23.44 -15.33
C GLU A 65 1.85 23.93 -15.34
N PRO A 66 0.87 23.07 -15.70
CA PRO A 66 -0.53 23.48 -15.69
C PRO A 66 -0.94 23.96 -14.29
N PRO A 67 -1.84 24.96 -14.18
CA PRO A 67 -2.33 25.42 -12.90
C PRO A 67 -2.94 24.23 -12.14
N GLN A 68 -2.50 24.02 -10.90
CA GLN A 68 -3.08 22.96 -10.08
C GLN A 68 -4.55 23.26 -9.86
N PRO A 69 -5.43 22.23 -9.87
CA PRO A 69 -6.82 22.42 -9.52
C PRO A 69 -6.91 22.99 -8.11
N GLU A 70 -7.58 24.13 -7.96
CA GLU A 70 -7.83 24.74 -6.64
C GLU A 70 -8.72 23.80 -5.83
N LEU A 71 -8.14 23.12 -4.83
CA LEU A 71 -8.90 22.23 -3.96
C LEU A 71 -9.78 23.04 -3.01
N ARG A 72 -11.06 22.66 -2.92
CA ARG A 72 -12.00 23.22 -1.95
C ARG A 72 -12.37 22.18 -0.92
N PHE A 73 -12.34 22.57 0.34
CA PHE A 73 -12.74 21.70 1.44
C PHE A 73 -14.27 21.66 1.51
N VAL A 74 -14.84 20.51 1.16
CA VAL A 74 -16.28 20.26 1.27
C VAL A 74 -16.54 19.49 2.56
N LYS A 75 -17.51 19.95 3.35
CA LYS A 75 -17.99 19.26 4.54
C LYS A 75 -19.23 18.45 4.22
N PHE A 76 -19.14 17.13 4.37
CA PHE A 76 -20.29 16.24 4.41
C PHE A 76 -20.78 16.12 5.84
N SER A 77 -22.09 16.27 6.06
CA SER A 77 -22.71 16.17 7.38
C SER A 77 -23.99 15.38 7.29
N VAL A 78 -24.21 14.43 8.19
CA VAL A 78 -25.44 13.62 8.26
C VAL A 78 -25.91 13.57 9.70
N LYS A 79 -27.16 13.97 9.96
CA LYS A 79 -27.76 13.92 11.31
C LYS A 79 -28.61 12.67 11.45
N ILE A 80 -28.12 11.68 12.19
CA ILE A 80 -28.85 10.44 12.45
C ILE A 80 -28.55 9.86 13.83
N ALA A 81 -29.61 9.63 14.60
CA ALA A 81 -29.54 9.00 15.91
C ALA A 81 -29.47 7.47 15.76
N GLY A 82 -28.68 6.82 16.62
CA GLY A 82 -28.62 5.35 16.69
C GLY A 82 -27.82 4.65 15.59
N ALA A 83 -27.31 5.36 14.58
CA ALA A 83 -26.43 4.77 13.57
C ALA A 83 -25.12 4.27 14.21
N LYS A 84 -24.62 3.13 13.74
CA LYS A 84 -23.35 2.54 14.16
C LYS A 84 -22.22 2.94 13.21
N ASP A 85 -22.50 2.98 11.91
CA ASP A 85 -21.54 3.34 10.87
C ASP A 85 -22.22 4.19 9.79
N VAL A 86 -21.55 5.27 9.39
CA VAL A 86 -21.99 6.17 8.32
C VAL A 86 -20.84 6.37 7.37
N LYS A 87 -21.04 5.97 6.12
CA LYS A 87 -20.08 6.00 5.03
C LYS A 87 -20.63 6.80 3.85
N ILE A 88 -19.76 7.25 2.96
CA ILE A 88 -20.18 7.90 1.72
C ILE A 88 -19.49 7.20 0.54
N ALA A 89 -20.26 6.93 -0.50
CA ALA A 89 -19.79 6.43 -1.79
C ALA A 89 -20.20 7.43 -2.87
N GLY A 90 -19.28 7.79 -3.76
CA GLY A 90 -19.55 8.71 -4.86
C GLY A 90 -18.40 8.79 -5.84
N ASP A 91 -18.50 9.70 -6.81
CA ASP A 91 -17.54 9.80 -7.92
C ASP A 91 -16.09 10.01 -7.43
N PHE A 92 -15.91 10.81 -6.38
CA PHE A 92 -14.60 11.14 -5.82
C PHE A 92 -13.89 9.95 -5.15
N ASN A 93 -14.60 8.88 -4.79
CA ASN A 93 -14.02 7.67 -4.22
C ASN A 93 -14.35 6.41 -5.01
N LYS A 94 -14.69 6.57 -6.30
CA LYS A 94 -15.04 5.48 -7.21
C LYS A 94 -16.17 4.59 -6.67
N TRP A 95 -17.14 5.21 -5.99
CA TRP A 95 -18.27 4.51 -5.38
C TRP A 95 -17.88 3.43 -4.37
N ASN A 96 -16.71 3.55 -3.72
CA ASN A 96 -16.28 2.63 -2.68
C ASN A 96 -16.70 3.15 -1.29
N PRO A 97 -17.71 2.56 -0.63
CA PRO A 97 -18.18 3.01 0.68
C PRO A 97 -17.14 2.79 1.80
N GLU A 98 -16.21 1.85 1.65
CA GLU A 98 -15.17 1.61 2.65
C GLU A 98 -14.04 2.64 2.59
N ALA A 99 -13.99 3.46 1.53
CA ALA A 99 -12.95 4.47 1.36
C ALA A 99 -13.20 5.74 2.17
N LEU A 100 -14.45 6.03 2.56
CA LEU A 100 -14.80 7.25 3.28
C LEU A 100 -15.86 7.00 4.36
N SER A 101 -15.39 6.80 5.60
CA SER A 101 -16.23 6.76 6.80
C SER A 101 -16.31 8.14 7.47
N LEU A 102 -17.49 8.49 7.96
CA LEU A 102 -17.72 9.75 8.68
C LEU A 102 -17.40 9.58 10.16
N VAL A 103 -16.99 10.67 10.79
CA VAL A 103 -16.68 10.69 12.22
C VAL A 103 -17.91 11.15 13.00
N LYS A 104 -18.29 10.38 14.02
CA LYS A 104 -19.37 10.74 14.93
C LYS A 104 -18.97 11.96 15.80
N LYS A 105 -19.81 12.98 15.78
CA LYS A 105 -19.72 14.22 16.56
C LYS A 105 -20.85 14.27 17.60
N PRO A 106 -20.74 15.14 18.62
CA PRO A 106 -21.83 15.39 19.57
C PRO A 106 -23.14 15.76 18.85
N GLY A 107 -24.28 15.38 19.43
CA GLY A 107 -25.60 15.70 18.87
C GLY A 107 -26.08 14.77 17.75
N ASN A 108 -25.53 13.54 17.65
CA ASN A 108 -25.88 12.55 16.63
C ASN A 108 -25.59 13.02 15.19
N ILE A 109 -24.50 13.77 15.04
CA ILE A 109 -24.04 14.29 13.75
C ILE A 109 -22.83 13.46 13.32
N TRP A 110 -22.79 13.10 12.05
CA TRP A 110 -21.67 12.45 11.41
C TRP A 110 -21.06 13.41 10.41
N GLU A 111 -19.73 13.60 10.44
CA GLU A 111 -19.07 14.57 9.56
C GLU A 111 -17.78 14.02 8.94
N ALA A 112 -17.51 14.46 7.71
CA ALA A 112 -16.23 14.29 7.03
C ALA A 112 -15.91 15.55 6.21
N ILE A 113 -14.64 15.91 6.13
CA ILE A 113 -14.16 17.04 5.32
C ILE A 113 -13.24 16.47 4.24
N LEU A 114 -13.55 16.75 2.98
CA LEU A 114 -12.81 16.23 1.82
C LEU A 114 -12.38 17.40 0.91
N PRO A 115 -11.10 17.50 0.54
CA PRO A 115 -10.67 18.43 -0.49
C PRO A 115 -11.10 17.90 -1.87
N LEU A 116 -11.95 18.65 -2.56
CA LEU A 116 -12.44 18.34 -3.90
C LEU A 116 -12.14 19.49 -4.86
N PRO A 117 -11.68 19.20 -6.09
CA PRO A 117 -11.67 20.18 -7.17
C PRO A 117 -13.08 20.73 -7.46
N PRO A 118 -13.20 21.89 -8.12
CA PRO A 118 -14.48 22.37 -8.63
C PRO A 118 -15.03 21.37 -9.67
N GLY A 119 -16.31 21.06 -9.55
CA GLY A 119 -16.95 20.03 -10.36
C GLY A 119 -18.30 19.60 -9.81
N LYS A 120 -18.94 18.69 -10.54
CA LYS A 120 -20.16 18.01 -10.11
C LYS A 120 -19.81 16.59 -9.69
N TYR A 121 -20.28 16.19 -8.52
CA TYR A 121 -20.03 14.88 -7.95
C TYR A 121 -21.33 14.26 -7.51
N LYS A 122 -21.61 13.05 -7.97
CA LYS A 122 -22.72 12.23 -7.49
C LYS A 122 -22.26 11.38 -6.31
N TYR A 123 -23.14 11.21 -5.34
CA TYR A 123 -22.86 10.40 -4.16
C TYR A 123 -24.12 9.87 -3.48
N LEU A 124 -23.92 8.89 -2.61
CA LEU A 124 -24.89 8.30 -1.70
C LEU A 124 -24.28 8.11 -0.31
N CYS A 125 -25.11 8.26 0.71
CA CYS A 125 -24.75 7.93 2.08
C CYS A 125 -25.09 6.48 2.37
N ARG A 126 -24.20 5.74 3.01
CA ARG A 126 -24.44 4.37 3.48
C ARG A 126 -24.50 4.37 5.00
N ILE A 127 -25.68 4.11 5.56
CA ILE A 127 -25.96 4.12 6.98
C ILE A 127 -26.26 2.68 7.40
N ASP A 128 -25.45 2.10 8.28
CA ASP A 128 -25.60 0.73 8.78
C ASP A 128 -25.83 -0.30 7.64
N GLY A 129 -25.10 -0.11 6.54
CA GLY A 129 -25.16 -0.98 5.36
C GLY A 129 -26.23 -0.61 4.32
N LYS A 130 -27.19 0.27 4.63
CA LYS A 130 -28.24 0.73 3.71
C LYS A 130 -27.86 2.03 3.02
N GLU A 131 -28.11 2.11 1.72
CA GLU A 131 -27.85 3.31 0.93
C GLU A 131 -29.05 4.27 0.97
N VAL A 132 -28.79 5.54 1.25
CA VAL A 132 -29.78 6.59 1.46
C VAL A 132 -29.27 7.86 0.76
N LEU A 133 -30.21 8.65 0.24
CA LEU A 133 -29.92 10.01 -0.22
C LEU A 133 -29.51 10.88 0.98
N ASP A 134 -28.66 11.87 0.74
CA ASP A 134 -28.29 12.82 1.76
C ASP A 134 -29.51 13.68 2.16
N PRO A 135 -30.01 13.58 3.41
CA PRO A 135 -31.20 14.32 3.82
C PRO A 135 -30.97 15.85 3.88
N LEU A 136 -29.71 16.29 3.95
CA LEU A 136 -29.37 17.71 4.03
C LEU A 136 -29.12 18.34 2.66
N ASN A 137 -29.02 17.52 1.60
CA ASN A 137 -28.81 18.01 0.25
C ASN A 137 -30.11 17.91 -0.57
N PRO A 138 -30.70 19.04 -0.98
CA PRO A 138 -31.90 19.03 -1.83
C PRO A 138 -31.58 18.64 -3.29
N ASP A 139 -30.33 18.79 -3.73
CA ASP A 139 -29.94 18.53 -5.10
C ASP A 139 -29.77 17.03 -5.34
N THR A 140 -30.56 16.49 -6.27
CA THR A 140 -30.52 15.09 -6.65
C THR A 140 -30.42 14.94 -8.16
N ASP A 141 -29.79 13.87 -8.61
CA ASP A 141 -29.66 13.51 -10.02
C ASP A 141 -30.09 12.05 -10.22
N THR A 142 -30.28 11.63 -11.47
CA THR A 142 -30.61 10.25 -11.82
C THR A 142 -29.43 9.59 -12.52
N GLU A 143 -28.99 8.46 -11.98
CA GLU A 143 -27.90 7.64 -12.52
C GLU A 143 -28.40 6.21 -12.69
N ASP A 144 -28.40 5.70 -13.93
CA ASP A 144 -28.88 4.36 -14.28
C ASP A 144 -30.27 4.00 -13.72
N GLY A 145 -31.18 4.98 -13.72
CA GLY A 145 -32.55 4.84 -13.21
C GLY A 145 -32.66 4.92 -11.67
N ARG A 146 -31.55 5.12 -10.97
CA ARG A 146 -31.50 5.32 -9.51
C ARG A 146 -31.31 6.79 -9.17
N LYS A 147 -32.00 7.27 -8.12
CA LYS A 147 -31.75 8.60 -7.57
C LYS A 147 -30.46 8.63 -6.75
N VAL A 148 -29.63 9.63 -7.00
CA VAL A 148 -28.39 9.92 -6.27
C VAL A 148 -28.35 11.38 -5.83
N SER A 149 -27.57 11.69 -4.79
CA SER A 149 -27.38 13.08 -4.33
C SER A 149 -26.32 13.76 -5.20
N LEU A 150 -26.55 15.02 -5.57
CA LEU A 150 -25.65 15.78 -6.44
C LEU A 150 -24.96 16.88 -5.63
N LEU A 151 -23.64 16.86 -5.59
CA LEU A 151 -22.81 17.91 -5.00
C LEU A 151 -22.19 18.75 -6.11
N THR A 152 -22.43 20.06 -6.09
CA THR A 152 -21.74 21.00 -6.99
C THR A 152 -20.72 21.82 -6.21
N VAL A 153 -19.45 21.59 -6.50
CA VAL A 153 -18.32 22.39 -5.99
C VAL A 153 -18.04 23.48 -7.03
N LYS A 154 -18.43 24.72 -6.71
CA LYS A 154 -18.05 25.92 -7.49
C LYS A 154 -16.64 26.35 -7.14
#